data_AF-A0A9D2F8Y3-F1
#
_entry.id   AF-A0A9D2F8Y3-F1
#
_cell.length_a   1.000
_cell.length_b   1.000
_cell.length_c   1.000
_cell.angle_alpha   90.00
_cell.angle_beta   90.00
_cell.angle_gamma   90.00
#
_symmetry.space_group_name_H-M   'P 1'
#
loop_
_entity.id
_entity.type
_entity.pdbx_description
1 polymer ?
#
loop_
_entity_poly.entity_id
_entity_poly.type
_entity_poly.pdbx_seq_one_letter_code
_entity_poly.pdbx_strand_id
1 'polypeptide(L)'
;AAVNDGKAVDTGERVGADDVIFSLNRAKDQNSVPDHRTYTLHEHIKDVEVVTDLAALDIKQSGSDETVIEALEDGLDTKVSELVTDKTEANNKEGKYQVVKMTTTEPFPQVLNYLAHQSAGIVSKKQVESINTYDVDKFDVDKDIPYGDQNTITEGASYDNTLYASGPYILVTKNDYEAEFVKNPAYRVGSEFEPKITNMNVRFIQDPDSSLSALRNGEIHLFNGIPETKYDLVEDDDKLFLQKNDSNAVTYLLFNTAEDRDIAKSDDLRKAVLYSINQDEFITYYQNNKKKAYSTVSPLVDTGNELVADPKKVKELLESYKANK
;
A
#
# COMPACT_ATOMS: atom_id res chain seq x y z
N ALA A 1 13.39 0.86 -14.81
CA ALA A 1 14.50 1.80 -14.53
C ALA A 1 15.30 1.33 -13.33
N ALA A 2 16.57 1.71 -13.30
CA ALA A 2 17.50 1.52 -12.19
C ALA A 2 18.15 2.87 -11.83
N VAL A 3 18.95 2.89 -10.76
CA VAL A 3 19.74 4.06 -10.36
C VAL A 3 21.19 3.88 -10.82
N ASN A 4 21.73 4.87 -11.51
CA ASN A 4 23.15 4.93 -11.87
C ASN A 4 23.64 6.38 -11.71
N ASP A 5 24.72 6.58 -10.96
CA ASP A 5 25.29 7.90 -10.62
C ASP A 5 24.24 8.93 -10.17
N GLY A 6 23.33 8.52 -9.29
CA GLY A 6 22.28 9.38 -8.75
C GLY A 6 21.16 9.72 -9.74
N LYS A 7 21.06 9.02 -10.88
CA LYS A 7 20.05 9.26 -11.92
C LYS A 7 19.27 8.00 -12.22
N ALA A 8 18.00 8.15 -12.56
CA ALA A 8 17.25 7.06 -13.15
C ALA A 8 17.71 6.80 -14.58
N VAL A 9 17.97 5.53 -14.87
CA VAL A 9 18.31 5.04 -16.20
C VAL A 9 17.28 4.03 -16.66
N ASP A 10 16.95 4.06 -17.94
CA ASP A 10 16.18 3.00 -18.56
C ASP A 10 17.05 1.74 -18.64
N THR A 11 16.57 0.65 -18.06
CA THR A 11 17.28 -0.63 -18.05
C THR A 11 17.07 -1.41 -19.34
N GLY A 12 16.07 -1.01 -20.15
CA GLY A 12 15.59 -1.78 -21.30
C GLY A 12 14.88 -3.09 -20.92
N GLU A 13 14.79 -3.41 -19.62
CA GLU A 13 14.11 -4.61 -19.15
C GLU A 13 12.60 -4.39 -19.17
N ARG A 14 11.90 -5.22 -19.93
CA ARG A 14 10.45 -5.26 -19.97
C ARG A 14 9.90 -6.00 -18.75
N VAL A 15 8.80 -5.50 -18.20
CA VAL A 15 7.98 -6.24 -17.23
C VAL A 15 7.20 -7.32 -17.97
N GLY A 16 7.42 -8.58 -17.59
CA GLY A 16 6.83 -9.76 -18.25
C GLY A 16 5.91 -10.59 -17.36
N ALA A 17 5.28 -11.60 -17.97
CA ALA A 17 4.47 -12.57 -17.24
C ALA A 17 5.28 -13.34 -16.17
N ASP A 18 6.56 -13.60 -16.41
CA ASP A 18 7.48 -14.21 -15.44
C ASP A 18 7.67 -13.35 -14.19
N ASP A 19 7.83 -12.03 -14.35
CA ASP A 19 7.92 -11.08 -13.24
C ASP A 19 6.62 -11.06 -12.43
N VAL A 20 5.47 -11.11 -13.11
CA VAL A 20 4.15 -11.15 -12.47
C VAL A 20 3.97 -12.44 -11.67
N ILE A 21 4.24 -13.60 -12.28
CA ILE A 21 4.14 -14.91 -11.63
C ILE A 21 5.10 -14.99 -10.44
N PHE A 22 6.33 -14.54 -10.60
CA PHE A 22 7.32 -14.49 -9.52
C PHE A 22 6.84 -13.63 -8.35
N SER A 23 6.40 -12.40 -8.64
CA SER A 23 5.98 -11.44 -7.62
C SER A 23 4.78 -11.94 -6.83
N LEU A 24 3.78 -12.51 -7.49
CA LEU A 24 2.55 -12.98 -6.84
C LEU A 24 2.74 -14.29 -6.09
N ASN A 25 3.58 -15.21 -6.58
CA ASN A 25 3.95 -16.40 -5.82
C ASN A 25 4.75 -16.05 -4.57
N ARG A 26 5.63 -15.04 -4.66
CA ARG A 26 6.30 -14.48 -3.48
C ARG A 26 5.29 -13.83 -2.53
N ALA A 27 4.37 -13.01 -3.04
CA ALA A 27 3.40 -12.27 -2.23
C ALA A 27 2.46 -13.18 -1.42
N LYS A 28 2.05 -14.34 -1.95
CA LYS A 28 1.14 -15.27 -1.27
C LYS A 28 1.81 -16.22 -0.26
N ASP A 29 3.13 -16.37 -0.32
CA ASP A 29 3.86 -17.35 0.48
C ASP A 29 4.50 -16.68 1.70
N GLN A 30 4.13 -17.15 2.90
CA GLN A 30 4.66 -16.66 4.17
C GLN A 30 6.18 -16.82 4.29
N ASN A 31 6.77 -17.83 3.63
CA ASN A 31 8.19 -18.17 3.76
C ASN A 31 9.05 -17.63 2.60
N SER A 32 8.48 -16.80 1.73
CA SER A 32 9.19 -16.30 0.55
C SER A 32 10.14 -15.14 0.85
N VAL A 33 9.98 -14.50 2.01
CA VAL A 33 10.82 -13.40 2.50
C VAL A 33 10.93 -13.44 4.02
N PRO A 34 12.00 -12.87 4.60
CA PRO A 34 12.11 -12.74 6.05
C PRO A 34 10.98 -11.87 6.60
N ASP A 35 10.35 -12.31 7.70
CA ASP A 35 9.28 -11.59 8.39
C ASP A 35 8.16 -11.09 7.44
N HIS A 36 7.60 -12.00 6.63
CA HIS A 36 6.59 -11.62 5.64
C HIS A 36 5.25 -11.22 6.29
N ARG A 37 5.11 -9.95 6.70
CA ARG A 37 3.92 -9.49 7.45
C ARG A 37 2.64 -9.31 6.64
N THR A 38 2.74 -9.32 5.31
CA THR A 38 1.62 -9.00 4.41
C THR A 38 1.12 -10.17 3.58
N TYR A 39 1.64 -11.39 3.78
CA TYR A 39 1.28 -12.54 2.95
C TYR A 39 -0.22 -12.89 3.05
N THR A 40 -0.83 -12.65 4.20
CA THR A 40 -2.26 -12.92 4.45
C THR A 40 -3.18 -12.08 3.57
N LEU A 41 -2.72 -10.95 3.04
CA LEU A 41 -3.47 -10.20 2.02
C LEU A 41 -3.56 -10.99 0.70
N HIS A 42 -2.68 -11.96 0.48
CA HIS A 42 -2.52 -12.67 -0.79
C HIS A 42 -2.70 -14.18 -0.66
N GLU A 43 -3.05 -14.69 0.53
CA GLU A 43 -3.19 -16.13 0.80
C GLU A 43 -4.31 -16.80 -0.02
N HIS A 44 -5.27 -16.01 -0.50
CA HIS A 44 -6.33 -16.49 -1.39
C HIS A 44 -5.91 -16.63 -2.85
N ILE A 45 -4.69 -16.21 -3.22
CA ILE A 45 -4.12 -16.54 -4.53
C ILE A 45 -3.75 -18.02 -4.52
N LYS A 46 -4.47 -18.84 -5.29
CA LYS A 46 -4.17 -20.28 -5.39
C LYS A 46 -3.04 -20.50 -6.40
N ASP A 47 -3.28 -20.11 -7.64
CA ASP A 47 -2.37 -20.35 -8.78
C ASP A 47 -2.20 -19.08 -9.60
N VAL A 48 -1.01 -18.88 -10.17
CA VAL A 48 -0.70 -17.80 -11.11
C VAL A 48 0.10 -18.40 -12.25
N GLU A 49 -0.44 -18.33 -13.45
CA GLU A 49 0.09 -19.02 -14.64
C GLU A 49 -0.01 -18.11 -15.87
N VAL A 50 0.91 -18.30 -16.82
CA VAL A 50 0.81 -17.67 -18.13
C VAL A 50 -0.11 -18.50 -19.01
N VAL A 51 -1.06 -17.86 -19.67
CA VAL A 51 -1.96 -18.52 -20.63
C VAL A 51 -1.21 -18.73 -21.93
N THR A 52 -1.14 -19.97 -22.39
CA THR A 52 -0.42 -20.35 -23.62
C THR A 52 -1.35 -20.74 -24.76
N ASP A 53 -2.61 -21.06 -24.46
CA ASP A 53 -3.63 -21.43 -25.43
C ASP A 53 -4.65 -20.31 -25.57
N LEU A 54 -4.73 -19.71 -26.77
CA LEU A 54 -5.69 -18.65 -27.06
C LEU A 54 -7.14 -19.13 -26.91
N ALA A 55 -7.41 -20.41 -27.19
CA ALA A 55 -8.75 -20.98 -27.05
C ALA A 55 -9.22 -21.01 -25.58
N ALA A 56 -8.30 -20.98 -24.60
CA ALA A 56 -8.66 -20.89 -23.18
C ALA A 56 -9.30 -19.54 -22.80
N LEU A 57 -9.17 -18.52 -23.66
CA LEU A 57 -9.80 -17.20 -23.48
C LEU A 57 -11.17 -17.08 -24.16
N ASP A 58 -11.57 -18.07 -24.97
CA ASP A 58 -12.89 -18.15 -25.61
C ASP A 58 -13.94 -18.74 -24.65
N ILE A 59 -14.00 -18.15 -23.45
CA ILE A 59 -14.97 -18.48 -22.41
C ILE A 59 -15.75 -17.23 -22.04
N LYS A 60 -17.02 -17.37 -21.64
CA LYS A 60 -17.82 -16.22 -21.21
C LYS A 60 -17.22 -15.58 -19.96
N GLN A 61 -17.10 -14.25 -19.98
CA GLN A 61 -16.78 -13.48 -18.78
C GLN A 61 -17.97 -13.55 -17.80
N SER A 62 -17.69 -13.69 -16.52
CA SER A 62 -18.74 -13.75 -15.48
C SER A 62 -19.59 -12.48 -15.48
N GLY A 63 -20.91 -12.65 -15.58
CA GLY A 63 -21.86 -11.53 -15.58
C GLY A 63 -21.91 -10.72 -16.89
N SER A 64 -21.24 -11.17 -17.96
CA SER A 64 -21.26 -10.55 -19.28
C SER A 64 -21.69 -11.56 -20.36
N ASP A 65 -22.17 -11.06 -21.49
CA ASP A 65 -22.38 -11.87 -22.70
C ASP A 65 -21.12 -11.98 -23.57
N GLU A 66 -20.11 -11.15 -23.29
CA GLU A 66 -18.80 -11.14 -23.95
C GLU A 66 -17.89 -12.26 -23.42
N THR A 67 -16.99 -12.71 -24.28
CA THR A 67 -15.90 -13.63 -23.93
C THR A 67 -14.77 -12.91 -23.22
N VAL A 68 -13.92 -13.67 -22.51
CA VAL A 68 -12.73 -13.11 -21.85
C VAL A 68 -11.77 -12.48 -22.88
N ILE A 69 -11.60 -13.08 -24.06
CA ILE A 69 -10.77 -12.48 -25.12
C ILE A 69 -11.36 -11.16 -25.64
N GLU A 70 -12.68 -11.07 -25.83
CA GLU A 70 -13.32 -9.80 -26.24
C GLU A 70 -13.10 -8.70 -25.20
N ALA A 71 -13.25 -9.04 -23.91
CA ALA A 71 -13.01 -8.09 -22.83
C ALA A 71 -11.53 -7.65 -22.72
N LEU A 72 -10.58 -8.56 -23.01
CA LEU A 72 -9.15 -8.24 -23.03
C LEU A 72 -8.75 -7.42 -24.27
N GLU A 73 -9.47 -7.56 -25.38
CA GLU A 73 -9.26 -6.81 -26.61
C GLU A 73 -9.84 -5.39 -26.58
N ASP A 74 -10.71 -5.09 -25.61
CA ASP A 74 -11.31 -3.76 -25.48
C ASP A 74 -10.24 -2.67 -25.29
N GLY A 75 -10.33 -1.64 -26.14
CA GLY A 75 -9.36 -0.54 -26.17
C GLY A 75 -7.97 -0.87 -26.74
N LEU A 76 -7.71 -2.08 -27.24
CA LEU A 76 -6.44 -2.39 -27.90
C LEU A 76 -6.40 -1.87 -29.35
N ASP A 77 -5.25 -1.30 -29.75
CA ASP A 77 -5.01 -0.89 -31.14
C ASP A 77 -4.94 -2.09 -32.10
N THR A 78 -4.55 -3.27 -31.61
CA THR A 78 -4.38 -4.50 -32.38
C THR A 78 -4.88 -5.67 -31.55
N LYS A 79 -5.75 -6.49 -32.16
CA LYS A 79 -6.34 -7.67 -31.54
C LYS A 79 -5.30 -8.73 -31.19
N VAL A 80 -5.63 -9.62 -30.26
CA VAL A 80 -4.73 -10.70 -29.84
C VAL A 80 -4.73 -11.78 -30.93
N SER A 81 -3.60 -11.96 -31.60
CA SER A 81 -3.41 -13.02 -32.59
C SER A 81 -2.57 -14.18 -32.05
N GLU A 82 -1.73 -13.93 -31.04
CA GLU A 82 -0.79 -14.90 -30.50
C GLU A 82 -0.53 -14.61 -29.01
N LEU A 83 -0.46 -15.67 -28.20
CA LEU A 83 0.00 -15.61 -26.82
C LEU A 83 1.44 -16.07 -26.75
N VAL A 84 2.32 -15.20 -26.28
CA VAL A 84 3.75 -15.49 -26.08
C VAL A 84 4.06 -15.60 -24.58
N THR A 85 5.03 -16.44 -24.25
CA THR A 85 5.45 -16.65 -22.84
C THR A 85 6.73 -15.91 -22.51
N ASP A 86 7.62 -15.70 -23.49
CA ASP A 86 8.81 -14.88 -23.34
C ASP A 86 8.44 -13.40 -23.49
N LYS A 87 8.78 -12.59 -22.48
CA LYS A 87 8.53 -11.15 -22.49
C LYS A 87 9.25 -10.43 -23.63
N THR A 88 10.35 -10.97 -24.12
CA THR A 88 11.11 -10.39 -25.25
C THR A 88 10.40 -10.58 -26.60
N GLU A 89 9.47 -11.54 -26.70
CA GLU A 89 8.66 -11.79 -27.90
C GLU A 89 7.36 -10.97 -27.94
N ALA A 90 6.97 -10.38 -26.79
CA ALA A 90 5.76 -9.59 -26.68
C ALA A 90 5.81 -8.33 -27.56
N ASN A 91 4.85 -8.23 -28.48
CA ASN A 91 4.74 -7.15 -29.44
C ASN A 91 3.28 -6.83 -29.73
N ASN A 92 2.72 -5.90 -28.96
CA ASN A 92 1.32 -5.48 -29.06
C ASN A 92 0.95 -4.99 -30.46
N LYS A 93 1.88 -4.39 -31.23
CA LYS A 93 1.61 -3.92 -32.61
C LYS A 93 1.42 -5.07 -33.60
N GLU A 94 1.93 -6.25 -33.28
CA GLU A 94 1.80 -7.47 -34.08
C GLU A 94 0.73 -8.42 -33.54
N GLY A 95 -0.02 -8.03 -32.50
CA GLY A 95 -1.00 -8.90 -31.87
C GLY A 95 -0.41 -9.97 -30.94
N LYS A 96 0.86 -9.85 -30.56
CA LYS A 96 1.57 -10.78 -29.66
C LYS A 96 1.52 -10.29 -28.22
N TYR A 97 0.73 -10.93 -27.38
CA TYR A 97 0.49 -10.53 -26.00
C TYR A 97 0.91 -11.61 -25.01
N GLN A 98 1.14 -11.22 -23.76
CA GLN A 98 1.21 -12.14 -22.64
C GLN A 98 -0.07 -11.98 -21.82
N VAL A 99 -0.71 -13.09 -21.46
CA VAL A 99 -1.88 -13.10 -20.58
C VAL A 99 -1.54 -13.91 -19.36
N VAL A 100 -1.74 -13.34 -18.16
CA VAL A 100 -1.56 -14.03 -16.89
C VAL A 100 -2.94 -14.35 -16.32
N LYS A 101 -3.14 -15.61 -15.96
CA LYS A 101 -4.32 -16.09 -15.26
C LYS A 101 -3.98 -16.28 -13.79
N MET A 102 -4.81 -15.68 -12.94
CA MET A 102 -4.82 -15.92 -11.51
C MET A 102 -6.06 -16.72 -11.13
N THR A 103 -5.87 -17.79 -10.36
CA THR A 103 -6.96 -18.55 -9.77
C THR A 103 -6.96 -18.30 -8.26
N THR A 104 -8.12 -17.99 -7.68
CA THR A 104 -8.27 -17.86 -6.23
C THR A 104 -8.64 -19.19 -5.57
N THR A 105 -8.40 -19.34 -4.27
CA THR A 105 -8.76 -20.55 -3.51
C THR A 105 -10.27 -20.75 -3.41
N GLU A 106 -11.03 -19.65 -3.44
CA GLU A 106 -12.48 -19.58 -3.42
C GLU A 106 -12.96 -18.31 -4.16
N PRO A 107 -14.27 -18.14 -4.46
CA PRO A 107 -14.78 -16.91 -5.05
C PRO A 107 -14.47 -15.68 -4.17
N PHE A 108 -13.49 -14.88 -4.60
CA PHE A 108 -12.93 -13.79 -3.80
C PHE A 108 -12.74 -12.51 -4.63
N PRO A 109 -13.81 -11.76 -4.94
CA PRO A 109 -13.74 -10.59 -5.80
C PRO A 109 -12.85 -9.46 -5.22
N GLN A 110 -12.65 -9.43 -3.90
CA GLN A 110 -11.77 -8.47 -3.22
C GLN A 110 -10.30 -8.64 -3.60
N VAL A 111 -9.90 -9.74 -4.24
CA VAL A 111 -8.54 -9.96 -4.72
C VAL A 111 -8.04 -8.78 -5.56
N LEU A 112 -8.90 -8.16 -6.38
CA LEU A 112 -8.53 -7.02 -7.21
C LEU A 112 -8.08 -5.80 -6.38
N ASN A 113 -8.69 -5.57 -5.21
CA ASN A 113 -8.26 -4.51 -4.30
C ASN A 113 -6.92 -4.83 -3.65
N TYR A 114 -6.68 -6.11 -3.32
CA TYR A 114 -5.42 -6.54 -2.72
C TYR A 114 -4.26 -6.51 -3.71
N LEU A 115 -4.51 -6.77 -4.99
CA LEU A 115 -3.50 -6.60 -6.04
C LEU A 115 -3.05 -5.15 -6.25
N ALA A 116 -3.85 -4.18 -5.82
CA ALA A 116 -3.45 -2.76 -5.81
C ALA A 116 -2.57 -2.39 -4.60
N HIS A 117 -2.48 -3.25 -3.58
CA HIS A 117 -1.62 -3.02 -2.43
C HIS A 117 -0.14 -3.22 -2.82
N GLN A 118 0.73 -2.37 -2.27
CA GLN A 118 2.17 -2.36 -2.57
C GLN A 118 2.90 -3.71 -2.35
N SER A 119 2.39 -4.59 -1.49
CA SER A 119 2.96 -5.93 -1.28
C SER A 119 2.72 -6.90 -2.45
N ALA A 120 1.80 -6.59 -3.37
CA ALA A 120 1.64 -7.27 -4.66
C ALA A 120 2.34 -6.52 -5.81
N GLY A 121 3.16 -5.51 -5.53
CA GLY A 121 3.91 -4.79 -6.55
C GLY A 121 4.81 -5.72 -7.36
N ILE A 122 4.78 -5.57 -8.69
CA ILE A 122 5.56 -6.40 -9.60
C ILE A 122 7.04 -5.99 -9.56
N VAL A 123 7.90 -6.93 -9.23
CA VAL A 123 9.36 -6.78 -9.16
C VAL A 123 10.05 -7.53 -10.30
N SER A 124 11.23 -7.06 -10.72
CA SER A 124 12.06 -7.81 -11.66
C SER A 124 12.54 -9.09 -10.99
N LYS A 125 12.12 -10.24 -11.52
CA LYS A 125 12.56 -11.55 -11.03
C LYS A 125 14.09 -11.65 -11.05
N LYS A 126 14.68 -11.28 -12.19
CA LYS A 126 16.12 -11.30 -12.42
C LYS A 126 16.87 -10.48 -11.38
N GLN A 127 16.42 -9.25 -11.12
CA GLN A 127 17.10 -8.37 -10.17
C GLN A 127 16.98 -8.91 -8.75
N VAL A 128 15.78 -9.33 -8.34
CA VAL A 128 15.55 -9.87 -6.99
C VAL A 128 16.40 -11.13 -6.76
N GLU A 129 16.43 -12.07 -7.71
CA GLU A 129 17.23 -13.29 -7.61
C GLU A 129 18.74 -13.02 -7.60
N SER A 130 19.20 -11.91 -8.20
CA SER A 130 20.61 -11.53 -8.17
C SER A 130 21.09 -10.98 -6.81
N ILE A 131 20.16 -10.44 -6.01
CA ILE A 131 20.46 -9.83 -4.70
C ILE A 131 20.12 -10.80 -3.55
N ASN A 132 18.92 -11.37 -3.58
CA ASN A 132 18.44 -12.31 -2.57
C ASN A 132 19.09 -13.68 -2.73
N THR A 133 20.33 -13.79 -2.27
CA THR A 133 21.15 -15.01 -2.35
C THR A 133 21.23 -15.78 -1.02
N TYR A 134 20.56 -15.28 0.03
CA TYR A 134 20.46 -15.89 1.35
C TYR A 134 19.34 -16.95 1.42
N ASP A 135 19.42 -17.80 2.45
CA ASP A 135 18.37 -18.75 2.82
C ASP A 135 17.38 -18.03 3.75
N VAL A 136 16.11 -17.93 3.36
CA VAL A 136 15.08 -17.18 4.11
C VAL A 136 14.92 -17.72 5.54
N ASP A 137 15.00 -19.05 5.73
CA ASP A 137 14.86 -19.67 7.05
C ASP A 137 16.05 -19.39 7.98
N LYS A 138 17.18 -18.95 7.42
CA LYS A 138 18.42 -18.65 8.13
C LYS A 138 18.79 -17.17 8.06
N PHE A 139 17.87 -16.31 7.65
CA PHE A 139 18.11 -14.89 7.48
C PHE A 139 18.68 -14.25 8.75
N ASP A 140 19.81 -13.56 8.60
CA ASP A 140 20.48 -12.83 9.66
C ASP A 140 20.50 -11.34 9.31
N VAL A 141 19.72 -10.55 10.04
CA VAL A 141 19.55 -9.10 9.81
C VAL A 141 20.86 -8.32 9.90
N ASP A 142 21.87 -8.85 10.59
CA ASP A 142 23.17 -8.21 10.73
C ASP A 142 24.15 -8.55 9.58
N LYS A 143 23.79 -9.50 8.70
CA LYS A 143 24.68 -10.00 7.63
C LYS A 143 24.05 -9.99 6.24
N ASP A 144 22.79 -10.36 6.13
CA ASP A 144 22.11 -10.55 4.87
C ASP A 144 21.48 -9.24 4.40
N ILE A 145 21.70 -8.91 3.11
CA ILE A 145 21.17 -7.69 2.49
C ILE A 145 20.07 -8.09 1.50
N PRO A 146 18.78 -7.95 1.86
CA PRO A 146 17.69 -8.17 0.93
C PRO A 146 17.60 -7.11 -0.15
N TYR A 147 17.05 -7.48 -1.30
CA TYR A 147 16.62 -6.55 -2.32
C TYR A 147 15.67 -5.51 -1.72
N GLY A 148 16.01 -4.23 -1.90
CA GLY A 148 15.26 -3.11 -1.34
C GLY A 148 15.54 -2.80 0.13
N ASP A 149 16.61 -3.36 0.72
CA ASP A 149 17.04 -2.98 2.06
C ASP A 149 17.31 -1.46 2.14
N GLN A 150 16.78 -0.81 3.17
CA GLN A 150 16.92 0.63 3.32
C GLN A 150 18.38 1.07 3.52
N ASN A 151 19.24 0.20 4.06
CA ASN A 151 20.65 0.50 4.31
C ASN A 151 21.43 0.73 3.02
N THR A 152 21.00 0.14 1.90
CA THR A 152 21.66 0.30 0.60
C THR A 152 21.19 1.53 -0.17
N ILE A 153 20.07 2.12 0.25
CA ILE A 153 19.48 3.32 -0.38
C ILE A 153 19.76 4.57 0.46
N THR A 154 20.11 4.38 1.73
CA THR A 154 20.51 5.47 2.64
C THR A 154 21.92 5.94 2.30
N GLU A 155 22.15 7.25 2.30
CA GLU A 155 23.47 7.83 2.05
C GLU A 155 24.53 7.28 3.03
N GLY A 156 25.78 7.17 2.58
CA GLY A 156 26.90 6.72 3.41
C GLY A 156 27.70 5.59 2.78
N ALA A 157 28.51 4.91 3.60
CA ALA A 157 29.46 3.91 3.13
C ALA A 157 28.79 2.65 2.56
N SER A 158 27.56 2.35 2.99
CA SER A 158 26.78 1.20 2.53
C SER A 158 25.85 1.50 1.35
N TYR A 159 25.87 2.74 0.83
CA TYR A 159 25.05 3.13 -0.31
C TYR A 159 25.42 2.31 -1.54
N ASP A 160 24.46 1.52 -2.00
CA ASP A 160 24.54 0.66 -3.18
C ASP A 160 23.11 0.43 -3.70
N ASN A 161 22.54 1.46 -4.34
CA ASN A 161 21.15 1.41 -4.76
C ASN A 161 20.94 0.40 -5.90
N THR A 162 20.38 -0.77 -5.54
CA THR A 162 20.12 -1.89 -6.45
C THR A 162 18.68 -1.95 -6.96
N LEU A 163 17.88 -0.90 -6.74
CA LEU A 163 16.45 -0.89 -7.07
C LEU A 163 16.22 -0.97 -8.59
N TYR A 164 15.28 -1.84 -8.97
CA TYR A 164 14.67 -1.90 -10.29
C TYR A 164 13.19 -1.58 -10.17
N ALA A 165 12.77 -0.46 -10.76
CA ALA A 165 11.40 0.05 -10.66
C ALA A 165 10.70 0.09 -12.03
N SER A 166 9.44 -0.33 -12.04
CA SER A 166 8.52 -0.27 -13.17
C SER A 166 7.46 0.84 -13.03
N GLY A 167 7.43 1.53 -11.89
CA GLY A 167 6.52 2.64 -11.60
C GLY A 167 7.00 4.00 -12.16
N PRO A 168 6.23 5.08 -11.95
CA PRO A 168 6.50 6.41 -12.51
C PRO A 168 7.77 7.09 -11.95
N TYR A 169 8.22 6.70 -10.76
CA TYR A 169 9.37 7.27 -10.07
C TYR A 169 10.23 6.17 -9.45
N ILE A 170 11.51 6.47 -9.22
CA ILE A 170 12.44 5.59 -8.49
C ILE A 170 13.14 6.40 -7.40
N LEU A 171 13.29 5.79 -6.22
CA LEU A 171 14.04 6.34 -5.09
C LEU A 171 15.53 6.29 -5.42
N VAL A 172 16.19 7.44 -5.41
CA VAL A 172 17.61 7.59 -5.69
C VAL A 172 18.42 7.50 -4.41
N THR A 173 18.10 8.33 -3.42
CA THR A 173 18.80 8.35 -2.15
C THR A 173 17.86 8.77 -1.02
N LYS A 174 18.25 8.44 0.20
CA LYS A 174 17.56 8.81 1.43
C LYS A 174 18.60 9.20 2.49
N ASN A 175 18.25 10.13 3.36
CA ASN A 175 18.95 10.36 4.62
C ASN A 175 17.95 10.54 5.76
N ASP A 176 18.39 11.03 6.91
CA ASP A 176 17.52 11.23 8.08
C ASP A 176 16.48 12.35 7.90
N TYR A 177 16.65 13.21 6.88
CA TYR A 177 15.83 14.40 6.67
C TYR A 177 14.97 14.32 5.41
N GLU A 178 15.35 13.53 4.41
CA GLU A 178 14.63 13.48 3.15
C GLU A 178 14.87 12.20 2.34
N ALA A 179 14.00 11.98 1.35
CA ALA A 179 14.16 11.00 0.29
C ALA A 179 13.97 11.65 -1.09
N GLU A 180 14.91 11.40 -2.00
CA GLU A 180 14.88 11.92 -3.36
C GLU A 180 14.37 10.86 -4.34
N PHE A 181 13.28 11.18 -5.03
CA PHE A 181 12.74 10.38 -6.12
C PHE A 181 12.91 11.13 -7.43
N VAL A 182 13.28 10.40 -8.47
CA VAL A 182 13.38 10.95 -9.82
C VAL A 182 12.45 10.19 -10.76
N LYS A 183 11.95 10.89 -11.78
CA LYS A 183 11.08 10.34 -12.81
C LYS A 183 11.75 9.14 -13.48
N ASN A 184 10.99 8.05 -13.62
CA ASN A 184 11.42 6.89 -14.38
C ASN A 184 11.41 7.23 -15.88
N PRO A 185 12.57 7.22 -16.57
CA PRO A 185 12.65 7.58 -17.99
C PRO A 185 11.98 6.57 -18.93
N ALA A 186 11.62 5.37 -18.45
CA ALA A 186 10.97 4.32 -19.22
C ALA A 186 9.44 4.25 -18.96
N TYR A 187 8.91 5.02 -17.99
CA TYR A 187 7.51 4.89 -17.61
C TYR A 187 6.59 5.61 -18.59
N ARG A 188 5.95 4.82 -19.47
CA ARG A 188 4.88 5.24 -20.39
C ARG A 188 5.18 6.55 -21.14
N VAL A 189 6.41 6.68 -21.64
CA VAL A 189 6.91 7.86 -22.36
C VAL A 189 5.99 8.23 -23.52
N GLY A 190 5.68 9.52 -23.64
CA GLY A 190 4.81 10.10 -24.66
C GLY A 190 3.31 9.91 -24.40
N SER A 191 2.91 9.18 -23.36
CA SER A 191 1.50 9.02 -23.00
C SER A 191 1.03 10.09 -22.02
N GLU A 192 -0.28 10.24 -21.85
CA GLU A 192 -0.88 11.12 -20.83
C GLU A 192 -0.48 10.76 -19.39
N PHE A 193 0.00 9.53 -19.17
CA PHE A 193 0.43 9.03 -17.87
C PHE A 193 1.93 9.22 -17.62
N GLU A 194 2.66 9.77 -18.58
CA GLU A 194 4.05 10.15 -18.38
C GLU A 194 4.13 11.24 -17.29
N PRO A 195 4.93 11.06 -16.22
CA PRO A 195 4.97 12.01 -15.13
C PRO A 195 5.52 13.36 -15.59
N LYS A 196 4.86 14.45 -15.18
CA LYS A 196 5.26 15.82 -15.51
C LYS A 196 6.30 16.40 -14.55
N ILE A 197 6.36 15.89 -13.33
CA ILE A 197 7.32 16.30 -12.31
C ILE A 197 8.58 15.45 -12.49
N THR A 198 9.73 16.09 -12.68
CA THR A 198 11.01 15.38 -12.89
C THR A 198 11.58 14.82 -11.60
N ASN A 199 11.55 15.62 -10.51
CA ASN A 199 12.12 15.26 -9.22
C ASN A 199 11.08 15.49 -8.13
N MET A 200 10.97 14.57 -7.19
CA MET A 200 10.18 14.72 -5.98
C MET A 200 11.09 14.52 -4.77
N ASN A 201 11.04 15.46 -3.84
CA ASN A 201 11.72 15.35 -2.57
C ASN A 201 10.67 15.20 -1.47
N VAL A 202 10.82 14.14 -0.68
CA VAL A 202 9.97 13.89 0.49
C VAL A 202 10.75 14.31 1.73
N ARG A 203 10.39 15.45 2.34
CA ARG A 203 11.03 15.95 3.56
C ARG A 203 10.39 15.33 4.80
N PHE A 204 11.23 14.84 5.72
CA PHE A 204 10.82 14.23 6.99
C PHE A 204 10.76 15.29 8.07
N ILE A 205 9.62 16.00 8.15
CA ILE A 205 9.35 16.98 9.19
C ILE A 205 8.40 16.35 10.21
N GLN A 206 8.93 15.99 11.39
CA GLN A 206 8.17 15.24 12.39
C GLN A 206 7.01 16.04 13.00
N ASP A 207 7.22 17.33 13.23
CA ASP A 207 6.23 18.20 13.85
C ASP A 207 5.26 18.78 12.79
N PRO A 208 3.94 18.55 12.91
CA PRO A 208 2.95 19.05 11.95
C PRO A 208 2.91 20.58 11.84
N ASP A 209 3.20 21.30 12.92
CA ASP A 209 3.19 22.76 12.94
C ASP A 209 4.37 23.34 12.17
N SER A 210 5.53 22.70 12.30
CA SER A 210 6.72 22.97 11.51
C SER A 210 6.47 22.64 10.02
N SER A 211 5.78 21.55 9.73
CA SER A 211 5.40 21.17 8.36
C SER A 211 4.45 22.20 7.72
N LEU A 212 3.44 22.67 8.47
CA LEU A 212 2.54 23.73 8.01
C LEU A 212 3.28 25.04 7.78
N SER A 213 4.23 25.39 8.64
CA SER A 213 5.08 26.57 8.45
C SER A 213 5.95 26.45 7.20
N ALA A 214 6.54 25.28 6.96
CA ALA A 214 7.30 24.99 5.74
C ALA A 214 6.43 25.11 4.47
N LEU A 215 5.18 24.63 4.51
CA LEU A 215 4.23 24.77 3.40
C LEU A 215 3.93 26.25 3.10
N ARG A 216 3.60 27.03 4.14
CA ARG A 216 3.28 28.47 4.00
C ARG A 216 4.46 29.30 3.49
N ASN A 217 5.68 28.88 3.80
CA ASN A 217 6.91 29.51 3.32
C ASN A 217 7.34 29.02 1.93
N GLY A 218 6.64 28.03 1.34
CA GLY A 218 6.98 27.45 0.04
C GLY A 218 8.17 26.49 0.06
N GLU A 219 8.58 26.00 1.24
CA GLU A 219 9.65 25.01 1.37
C GLU A 219 9.20 23.58 1.01
N ILE A 220 7.91 23.31 1.14
CA ILE A 220 7.23 22.11 0.62
C ILE A 220 5.99 22.55 -0.16
N HIS A 221 5.55 21.71 -1.09
CA HIS A 221 4.42 22.03 -1.99
C HIS A 221 3.15 21.24 -1.66
N LEU A 222 3.27 20.18 -0.85
CA LEU A 222 2.17 19.31 -0.48
C LEU A 222 2.40 18.81 0.96
N PHE A 223 1.36 18.88 1.77
CA PHE A 223 1.39 18.40 3.15
C PHE A 223 0.09 17.66 3.49
N ASN A 224 0.17 16.34 3.60
CA ASN A 224 -0.96 15.47 3.93
C ASN A 224 -1.02 15.18 5.44
N GLY A 225 -1.12 16.23 6.25
CA GLY A 225 -1.09 16.11 7.70
C GLY A 225 -1.44 17.39 8.46
N ILE A 226 -2.17 18.31 7.83
CA ILE A 226 -2.61 19.56 8.44
C ILE A 226 -3.43 19.22 9.70
N PRO A 227 -3.05 19.72 10.90
CA PRO A 227 -3.86 19.53 12.10
C PRO A 227 -5.29 20.07 11.87
N GLU A 228 -6.31 19.29 12.24
CA GLU A 228 -7.70 19.62 11.93
C GLU A 228 -8.18 20.90 12.62
N THR A 229 -7.49 21.32 13.70
CA THR A 229 -7.74 22.57 14.40
C THR A 229 -7.15 23.80 13.71
N LYS A 230 -6.45 23.61 12.58
CA LYS A 230 -5.73 24.66 11.83
C LYS A 230 -6.16 24.75 10.36
N TYR A 231 -7.29 24.16 9.99
CA TYR A 231 -7.81 24.27 8.63
C TYR A 231 -8.09 25.73 8.25
N ASP A 232 -8.65 26.53 9.16
CA ASP A 232 -8.89 27.97 8.93
C ASP A 232 -7.61 28.72 8.54
N LEU A 233 -6.45 28.35 9.10
CA LEU A 233 -5.17 28.99 8.76
C LEU A 233 -4.77 28.74 7.30
N VAL A 234 -5.16 27.60 6.73
CA VAL A 234 -4.92 27.26 5.33
C VAL A 234 -5.97 27.90 4.44
N GLU A 235 -7.23 27.90 4.86
CA GLU A 235 -8.35 28.50 4.11
C GLU A 235 -8.24 30.03 4.01
N ASP A 236 -7.68 30.69 5.03
CA ASP A 236 -7.44 32.14 5.07
C ASP A 236 -6.18 32.60 4.32
N ASP A 237 -5.31 31.67 3.88
CA ASP A 237 -4.05 31.97 3.18
C ASP A 237 -4.25 31.85 1.66
N ASP A 238 -4.20 32.97 0.94
CA ASP A 238 -4.51 33.07 -0.51
C ASP A 238 -3.57 32.28 -1.43
N LYS A 239 -2.44 31.82 -0.89
CA LYS A 239 -1.45 30.99 -1.61
C LYS A 239 -1.71 29.50 -1.46
N LEU A 240 -2.57 29.11 -0.52
CA LEU A 240 -2.82 27.71 -0.20
C LEU A 240 -4.20 27.26 -0.67
N PHE A 241 -4.32 25.96 -0.86
CA PHE A 241 -5.58 25.30 -1.15
C PHE A 241 -5.72 24.09 -0.23
N LEU A 242 -6.84 24.02 0.49
CA LEU A 242 -7.16 22.89 1.34
C LEU A 242 -8.07 21.91 0.60
N GLN A 243 -7.58 20.69 0.40
CA GLN A 243 -8.41 19.57 -0.03
C GLN A 243 -8.81 18.73 1.19
N LYS A 244 -10.12 18.49 1.36
CA LYS A 244 -10.68 17.63 2.40
C LYS A 244 -11.43 16.46 1.77
N ASN A 245 -11.27 15.29 2.36
CA ASN A 245 -12.05 14.11 2.03
C ASN A 245 -12.34 13.30 3.28
N ASP A 246 -13.45 12.56 3.23
CA ASP A 246 -13.75 11.58 4.24
C ASP A 246 -12.70 10.46 4.23
N SER A 247 -12.25 10.06 5.42
CA SER A 247 -11.25 9.01 5.60
C SER A 247 -11.89 7.75 6.17
N ASN A 248 -11.45 6.60 5.66
CA ASN A 248 -11.77 5.28 6.23
C ASN A 248 -10.97 4.98 7.50
N ALA A 249 -9.95 5.78 7.84
CA ALA A 249 -9.11 5.57 9.01
C ALA A 249 -9.91 5.75 10.31
N VAL A 250 -9.67 4.85 11.27
CA VAL A 250 -10.21 4.93 12.63
C VAL A 250 -9.06 5.01 13.61
N THR A 251 -9.11 5.97 14.54
CA THR A 251 -8.24 5.98 15.72
C THR A 251 -8.95 5.24 16.85
N TYR A 252 -8.32 4.20 17.38
CA TYR A 252 -8.88 3.38 18.45
C TYR A 252 -7.81 2.99 19.46
N LEU A 253 -8.25 2.62 20.66
CA LEU A 253 -7.40 2.11 21.72
C LEU A 253 -7.39 0.58 21.68
N LEU A 254 -6.20 -0.01 21.66
CA LEU A 254 -6.00 -1.44 21.82
C LEU A 254 -5.59 -1.76 23.26
N PHE A 255 -6.28 -2.71 23.87
CA PHE A 255 -5.86 -3.25 25.16
C PHE A 255 -4.80 -4.32 24.93
N ASN A 256 -3.67 -4.21 25.62
CA ASN A 256 -2.71 -5.30 25.70
C ASN A 256 -3.29 -6.41 26.57
N THR A 257 -3.67 -7.53 25.96
CA THR A 257 -4.28 -8.68 26.61
C THR A 257 -3.28 -9.80 26.93
N ALA A 258 -2.01 -9.48 27.20
CA ALA A 258 -1.05 -10.44 27.75
C ALA A 258 -1.59 -11.07 29.07
N GLU A 259 -1.32 -12.36 29.28
CA GLU A 259 -1.99 -13.22 30.28
C GLU A 259 -1.86 -12.75 31.74
N ASP A 260 -0.89 -11.89 32.04
CA ASP A 260 -0.56 -11.40 33.38
C ASP A 260 -1.28 -10.09 33.76
N ARG A 261 -2.16 -9.56 32.90
CA ARG A 261 -2.82 -8.27 33.11
C ARG A 261 -4.31 -8.40 33.46
N ASP A 262 -4.77 -7.63 34.44
CA ASP A 262 -6.19 -7.57 34.82
C ASP A 262 -7.10 -7.21 33.63
N ILE A 263 -6.63 -6.31 32.75
CA ILE A 263 -7.35 -5.90 31.54
C ILE A 263 -7.51 -7.03 30.51
N ALA A 264 -6.68 -8.08 30.57
CA ALA A 264 -6.82 -9.26 29.72
C ALA A 264 -7.97 -10.15 30.22
N LYS A 265 -8.10 -10.27 31.55
CA LYS A 265 -9.01 -11.22 32.21
C LYS A 265 -10.43 -10.69 32.40
N SER A 266 -10.63 -9.37 32.37
CA SER A 266 -11.93 -8.75 32.59
C SER A 266 -12.43 -7.99 31.36
N ASP A 267 -13.51 -8.48 30.77
CA ASP A 267 -14.26 -7.72 29.75
C ASP A 267 -15.00 -6.52 30.38
N ASP A 268 -15.47 -6.64 31.62
CA ASP A 268 -16.06 -5.52 32.37
C ASP A 268 -15.11 -4.32 32.47
N LEU A 269 -13.83 -4.55 32.77
CA LEU A 269 -12.83 -3.48 32.83
C LEU A 269 -12.61 -2.83 31.46
N ARG A 270 -12.58 -3.62 30.37
CA ARG A 270 -12.47 -3.10 29.00
C ARG A 270 -13.72 -2.30 28.59
N LYS A 271 -14.91 -2.81 28.91
CA LYS A 271 -16.19 -2.12 28.68
C LYS A 271 -16.29 -0.83 29.49
N ALA A 272 -15.77 -0.81 30.73
CA ALA A 272 -15.77 0.39 31.55
C ALA A 272 -14.93 1.51 30.91
N VAL A 273 -13.78 1.17 30.31
CA VAL A 273 -13.02 2.14 29.51
C VAL A 273 -13.81 2.56 28.28
N LEU A 274 -14.40 1.62 27.53
CA LEU A 274 -15.17 1.92 26.32
C LEU A 274 -16.31 2.92 26.58
N TYR A 275 -17.13 2.69 27.62
CA TYR A 275 -18.25 3.58 27.99
C TYR A 275 -17.81 4.87 28.68
N SER A 276 -16.52 5.03 29.00
CA SER A 276 -15.99 6.29 29.53
C SER A 276 -15.62 7.30 28.43
N ILE A 277 -15.56 6.87 27.17
CA ILE A 277 -15.09 7.68 26.05
C ILE A 277 -16.23 8.54 25.49
N ASN A 278 -16.16 9.85 25.71
CA ASN A 278 -17.09 10.82 25.13
C ASN A 278 -16.59 11.30 23.76
N GLN A 279 -17.11 10.72 22.68
CA GLN A 279 -16.71 11.09 21.31
C GLN A 279 -17.03 12.53 20.94
N ASP A 280 -18.10 13.12 21.48
CA ASP A 280 -18.52 14.48 21.16
C ASP A 280 -17.52 15.53 21.67
N GLU A 281 -16.81 15.25 22.76
CA GLU A 281 -15.73 16.12 23.27
C GLU A 281 -14.53 16.14 22.31
N PHE A 282 -14.12 14.99 21.78
CA PHE A 282 -13.05 14.93 20.77
C PHE A 282 -13.47 15.64 19.47
N ILE A 283 -14.68 15.38 18.99
CA ILE A 283 -15.21 16.01 17.77
C ILE A 283 -15.26 17.54 17.94
N THR A 284 -15.73 18.02 19.09
CA THR A 284 -15.76 19.46 19.40
C THR A 284 -14.35 20.05 19.44
N TYR A 285 -13.40 19.37 20.08
CA TYR A 285 -11.99 19.80 20.13
C TYR A 285 -11.40 19.95 18.72
N TYR A 286 -11.67 19.00 17.83
CA TYR A 286 -11.26 19.03 16.43
C TYR A 286 -12.21 19.86 15.53
N GLN A 287 -12.95 20.82 16.09
CA GLN A 287 -13.79 21.76 15.35
C GLN A 287 -14.83 21.09 14.43
N ASN A 288 -15.35 19.92 14.83
CA ASN A 288 -16.26 19.08 14.06
C ASN A 288 -15.69 18.48 12.76
N ASN A 289 -14.36 18.50 12.59
CA ASN A 289 -13.67 17.89 11.44
C ASN A 289 -13.42 16.37 11.61
N LYS A 290 -14.07 15.73 12.60
CA LYS A 290 -13.96 14.30 12.90
C LYS A 290 -15.34 13.65 12.91
N LYS A 291 -15.38 12.35 12.60
CA LYS A 291 -16.59 11.52 12.64
C LYS A 291 -16.61 10.64 13.87
N LYS A 292 -17.80 10.29 14.35
CA LYS A 292 -17.97 9.23 15.34
C LYS A 292 -17.52 7.89 14.75
N ALA A 293 -16.93 7.05 15.60
CA ALA A 293 -16.58 5.68 15.28
C ALA A 293 -17.34 4.73 16.20
N TYR A 294 -17.86 3.64 15.63
CA TYR A 294 -18.45 2.53 16.37
C TYR A 294 -17.65 1.23 16.21
N SER A 295 -17.05 1.03 15.04
CA SER A 295 -16.20 -0.12 14.73
C SER A 295 -14.77 0.31 14.45
N THR A 296 -13.84 -0.64 14.52
CA THR A 296 -12.44 -0.45 14.14
C THR A 296 -12.21 -0.52 12.63
N VAL A 297 -13.26 -0.73 11.82
CA VAL A 297 -13.13 -0.98 10.38
C VAL A 297 -13.15 0.33 9.59
N SER A 298 -14.20 1.13 9.75
CA SER A 298 -14.36 2.39 9.03
C SER A 298 -15.49 3.22 9.67
N PRO A 299 -15.37 4.57 9.71
CA PRO A 299 -16.47 5.45 10.08
C PRO A 299 -17.41 5.78 8.90
N LEU A 300 -17.13 5.26 7.69
CA LEU A 300 -17.86 5.61 6.47
C LEU A 300 -19.09 4.74 6.20
N VAL A 301 -19.21 3.61 6.90
CA VAL A 301 -20.37 2.73 6.78
C VAL A 301 -21.37 3.11 7.87
N ASP A 302 -22.53 3.60 7.48
CA ASP A 302 -23.63 3.81 8.41
C ASP A 302 -24.23 2.46 8.80
N THR A 303 -23.94 2.03 10.03
CA THR A 303 -24.45 0.79 10.60
C THR A 303 -25.69 1.01 11.48
N GLY A 304 -26.08 2.27 11.72
CA GLY A 304 -27.07 2.65 12.72
C GLY A 304 -26.62 2.46 14.19
N ASN A 305 -25.38 2.02 14.42
CA ASN A 305 -24.85 1.82 15.77
C ASN A 305 -24.01 3.01 16.23
N GLU A 306 -24.12 3.35 17.51
CA GLU A 306 -23.32 4.40 18.14
C GLU A 306 -22.70 3.93 19.46
N LEU A 307 -21.50 4.44 19.75
CA LEU A 307 -20.88 4.33 21.07
C LEU A 307 -21.16 5.62 21.84
N VAL A 308 -21.99 5.51 22.86
CA VAL A 308 -22.40 6.62 23.74
C VAL A 308 -21.74 6.45 25.09
N ALA A 309 -21.11 7.52 25.59
CA ALA A 309 -20.53 7.53 26.94
C ALA A 309 -21.64 7.36 28.00
N ASP A 310 -21.41 6.47 28.97
CA ASP A 310 -22.38 6.18 30.04
C ASP A 310 -21.68 6.03 31.39
N PRO A 311 -21.57 7.12 32.18
CA PRO A 311 -20.93 7.08 33.50
C PRO A 311 -21.59 6.16 34.51
N LYS A 312 -22.89 5.84 34.36
CA LYS A 312 -23.56 4.88 35.25
C LYS A 312 -23.10 3.47 34.94
N LYS A 313 -23.09 3.11 33.66
CA LYS A 313 -22.59 1.83 33.18
C LYS A 313 -21.11 1.61 33.54
N VAL A 314 -20.29 2.66 33.44
CA VAL A 314 -18.90 2.59 33.91
C VAL A 314 -18.81 2.19 35.38
N LYS A 315 -19.62 2.79 36.26
CA LYS A 315 -19.63 2.44 37.70
C LYS A 315 -20.07 0.99 37.93
N GLU A 316 -21.15 0.57 37.29
CA GLU A 316 -21.67 -0.80 37.37
C GLU A 316 -20.63 -1.84 36.94
N LEU A 317 -19.93 -1.60 35.82
CA LEU A 317 -18.89 -2.48 35.30
C LEU A 317 -17.67 -2.53 36.23
N LEU A 318 -17.27 -1.39 36.81
CA LEU A 318 -16.16 -1.37 37.78
C LEU A 318 -16.51 -2.06 39.09
N GLU A 319 -17.75 -1.99 39.55
CA GLU A 319 -18.24 -2.74 40.72
C GLU A 319 -18.26 -4.24 40.44
N SER A 320 -18.78 -4.65 39.27
CA SER A 320 -18.75 -6.06 38.82
C SER A 320 -17.32 -6.60 38.74
N TYR A 321 -16.39 -5.84 38.14
CA TYR A 321 -14.98 -6.22 38.10
C TYR A 321 -14.38 -6.42 39.51
N LYS A 322 -14.69 -5.54 40.46
CA LYS A 322 -14.19 -5.64 41.85
C LYS A 322 -14.79 -6.84 42.60
N ALA A 323 -16.04 -7.20 42.32
CA ALA A 323 -16.69 -8.35 42.95
C ALA A 323 -16.17 -9.70 42.43
N ASN A 324 -15.64 -9.72 41.21
CA ASN A 324 -15.13 -10.92 40.54
C ASN A 324 -13.59 -11.07 40.62
N LYS A 325 -12.92 -10.23 41.42
CA LYS A 325 -11.47 -10.27 41.65
C LYS A 325 -11.14 -11.10 42.89
#